data_AF-A0A351KY80-F1
#
_entry.id   AF-A0A351KY80-F1
#
_cell.length_a   1.000
_cell.length_b   1.000
_cell.length_c   1.000
_cell.angle_alpha   90.00
_cell.angle_beta   90.00
_cell.angle_gamma   90.00
#
_symmetry.space_group_name_H-M   'P 1'
#
loop_
_entity.id
_entity.type
_entity.pdbx_description
1 polymer ?
#
loop_
_entity_poly.entity_id
_entity_poly.type
_entity_poly.pdbx_seq_one_letter_code
_entity_poly.pdbx_strand_id
1 'polypeptide(L)'
;TLPGLVNRRKEERALFEKSGAEGTPIETETSPQDKVTWLEGYRDRDQNVIVARNGSEVVEILTLESHLKEDLIAVLQQYKNALNFHFAPSGKTIPSGDRILISTKEKSILKVINPPTLDRLLVLGTEGSDVKKLQERLNDLGYDAGEVDGIFGKKTDTAVKDFQADYFGEAEADGKVGPITWQKLWGDATPTPPPPTTPVPGKNYLRLTKTGRKDRYGCYVLKLECFKDGQFKDGIEVCSGQPKKQFFRIGTKSIAGSAEPLPEGKWFIHDILWAGGMDNYDGKIHASGIGPVTIPLDYIAPGKTRRSAIEIHIDWNREKFPGTVGCIGVYTKADYKRLVSWLRDTDPRDLFVDWGLGTCPQP
;
A
#
# COMPACT_ATOMS: atom_id res chain seq x y z
N THR A 1 2.58 -14.44 7.98
CA THR A 1 2.37 -15.83 7.51
C THR A 1 3.00 -16.01 6.14
N LEU A 2 3.47 -17.21 5.79
CA LEU A 2 4.08 -17.49 4.49
C LEU A 2 2.99 -17.64 3.41
N PRO A 3 2.80 -16.71 2.45
CA PRO A 3 1.64 -16.71 1.56
C PRO A 3 1.47 -17.99 0.74
N GLY A 4 2.57 -18.63 0.31
CA GLY A 4 2.51 -19.91 -0.39
C GLY A 4 2.11 -21.10 0.48
N LEU A 5 2.22 -21.02 1.81
CA LEU A 5 1.61 -22.01 2.72
C LEU A 5 0.12 -21.73 2.93
N VAL A 6 -0.26 -20.45 3.02
CA VAL A 6 -1.66 -20.05 3.24
C VAL A 6 -2.52 -20.40 2.02
N ASN A 7 -2.08 -20.04 0.81
CA ASN A 7 -2.80 -20.36 -0.42
C ASN A 7 -2.98 -21.86 -0.62
N ARG A 8 -1.94 -22.65 -0.30
CA ARG A 8 -1.97 -24.11 -0.36
C ARG A 8 -3.03 -24.72 0.55
N ARG A 9 -3.07 -24.30 1.81
CA ARG A 9 -4.09 -24.77 2.78
C ARG A 9 -5.51 -24.41 2.36
N LYS A 10 -5.68 -23.27 1.68
CA LYS A 10 -6.97 -22.85 1.14
C LYS A 10 -7.42 -23.75 -0.01
N GLU A 11 -6.51 -24.11 -0.92
CA GLU A 11 -6.79 -25.03 -2.02
C GLU A 11 -7.15 -26.44 -1.51
N GLU A 12 -6.42 -26.95 -0.52
CA GLU A 12 -6.71 -28.22 0.15
C GLU A 12 -8.11 -28.19 0.77
N ARG A 13 -8.41 -27.17 1.60
CA ARG A 13 -9.72 -27.00 2.22
C ARG A 13 -10.86 -26.91 1.19
N ALA A 14 -10.66 -26.19 0.09
CA ALA A 14 -11.65 -26.07 -0.98
C ALA A 14 -11.88 -27.40 -1.72
N LEU A 15 -10.89 -28.30 -1.76
CA LEU A 15 -11.02 -29.66 -2.29
C LEU A 15 -11.94 -30.51 -1.39
N PHE A 16 -11.75 -30.40 -0.06
CA PHE A 16 -12.59 -31.07 0.93
C PHE A 16 -14.03 -30.54 0.94
N GLU A 17 -14.23 -29.22 0.83
CA GLU A 17 -15.56 -28.61 0.84
C GLU A 17 -16.37 -28.86 -0.46
N LYS A 18 -15.73 -29.36 -1.52
CA LYS A 18 -16.41 -29.77 -2.78
C LYS A 18 -17.03 -31.17 -2.73
N SER A 19 -16.76 -31.99 -1.71
CA SER A 19 -17.26 -33.36 -1.61
C SER A 19 -18.42 -33.51 -0.63
N GLY A 20 -19.64 -33.28 -1.13
CA GLY A 20 -20.88 -33.97 -0.73
C GLY A 20 -21.59 -33.56 0.58
N ALA A 21 -22.85 -33.14 0.46
CA ALA A 21 -23.73 -32.69 1.55
C ALA A 21 -24.41 -33.81 2.38
N GLU A 22 -23.89 -35.05 2.39
CA GLU A 22 -24.63 -36.23 2.90
C GLU A 22 -24.10 -36.85 4.22
N GLY A 23 -23.15 -36.21 4.90
CA GLY A 23 -22.80 -36.57 6.28
C GLY A 23 -22.13 -37.95 6.48
N THR A 24 -21.66 -38.60 5.43
CA THR A 24 -20.71 -39.72 5.52
C THR A 24 -19.30 -39.21 5.78
N PRO A 25 -18.49 -39.91 6.62
CA PRO A 25 -17.07 -39.58 6.76
C PRO A 25 -16.39 -39.73 5.40
N ILE A 26 -15.79 -38.64 4.91
CA ILE A 26 -14.95 -38.65 3.72
C ILE A 26 -13.79 -39.61 3.99
N GLU A 27 -13.59 -40.64 3.16
CA GLU A 27 -12.32 -41.36 3.14
C GLU A 27 -11.24 -40.33 2.86
N THR A 28 -10.44 -40.03 3.88
CA THR A 28 -9.45 -38.96 3.81
C THR A 28 -8.37 -39.40 2.84
N GLU A 29 -8.38 -38.88 1.61
CA GLU A 29 -7.16 -38.90 0.81
C GLU A 29 -6.08 -38.20 1.64
N THR A 30 -5.06 -38.98 2.02
CA THR A 30 -3.89 -38.44 2.73
C THR A 30 -3.34 -37.26 1.96
N SER A 31 -3.17 -36.13 2.63
CA SER A 31 -2.62 -34.92 2.03
C SER A 31 -1.24 -35.24 1.41
N PRO A 32 -0.81 -34.53 0.35
CA PRO A 32 0.53 -34.70 -0.19
C PRO A 32 1.62 -34.66 0.90
N GLN A 33 1.47 -33.79 1.91
CA GLN A 33 2.45 -33.64 3.00
C GLN A 33 2.51 -34.88 3.90
N ASP A 34 1.37 -35.53 4.14
CA ASP A 34 1.34 -36.76 4.93
C ASP A 34 2.02 -37.93 4.21
N LYS A 35 2.14 -37.86 2.87
CA LYS A 35 2.90 -38.83 2.07
C LYS A 35 4.41 -38.58 2.13
N VAL A 36 4.85 -37.39 2.56
CA VAL A 36 6.27 -37.04 2.60
C VAL A 36 6.98 -37.79 3.73
N THR A 37 8.04 -38.52 3.37
CA THR A 37 8.86 -39.29 4.31
C THR A 37 10.22 -38.66 4.56
N TRP A 38 10.69 -37.79 3.67
CA TRP A 38 11.92 -37.03 3.86
C TRP A 38 11.98 -35.77 2.97
N LEU A 39 12.89 -34.87 3.32
CA LEU A 39 13.06 -33.58 2.67
C LEU A 39 14.50 -33.38 2.20
N GLU A 40 14.67 -32.72 1.06
CA GLU A 40 15.98 -32.41 0.49
C GLU A 40 16.11 -30.91 0.17
N GLY A 41 17.09 -30.24 0.78
CA GLY A 41 17.39 -28.84 0.59
C GLY A 41 18.43 -28.61 -0.51
N TYR A 42 18.09 -27.75 -1.47
CA TYR A 42 18.92 -27.32 -2.58
C TYR A 42 19.16 -25.81 -2.53
N ARG A 43 20.22 -25.36 -3.21
CA ARG A 43 20.49 -23.95 -3.47
C ARG A 43 20.31 -23.68 -4.96
N ASP A 44 19.38 -22.79 -5.31
CA ASP A 44 19.15 -22.34 -6.69
C ASP A 44 19.43 -20.83 -6.77
N ARG A 45 20.64 -20.47 -7.20
CA ARG A 45 21.15 -19.09 -7.13
C ARG A 45 21.04 -18.56 -5.68
N ASP A 46 20.22 -17.53 -5.47
CA ASP A 46 19.98 -16.94 -4.15
C ASP A 46 18.81 -17.59 -3.39
N GLN A 47 18.07 -18.51 -4.00
CA GLN A 47 16.89 -19.11 -3.39
C GLN A 47 17.20 -20.46 -2.72
N ASN A 48 16.50 -20.72 -1.62
CA ASN A 48 16.50 -22.01 -0.97
C ASN A 48 15.37 -22.84 -1.58
N VAL A 49 15.67 -24.02 -2.11
CA VAL A 49 14.66 -24.91 -2.70
C VAL A 49 14.55 -26.15 -1.82
N ILE A 50 13.33 -26.54 -1.47
CA ILE A 50 13.09 -27.76 -0.69
C ILE A 50 12.28 -28.72 -1.56
N VAL A 51 12.80 -29.92 -1.74
CA VAL A 51 12.13 -30.99 -2.46
C VAL A 51 11.60 -31.98 -1.43
N ALA A 52 10.28 -32.12 -1.36
CA ALA A 52 9.62 -33.06 -0.48
C ALA A 52 9.35 -34.36 -1.20
N ARG A 53 9.68 -35.48 -0.54
CA ARG A 53 9.76 -36.78 -1.19
C ARG A 53 9.06 -37.87 -0.41
N ASN A 54 8.50 -38.81 -1.17
CA ASN A 54 8.07 -40.10 -0.67
C ASN A 54 8.93 -41.19 -1.33
N GLY A 55 9.93 -41.70 -0.62
CA GLY A 55 10.94 -42.57 -1.23
C GLY A 55 11.69 -41.83 -2.35
N SER A 56 11.62 -42.34 -3.59
CA SER A 56 12.23 -41.71 -4.78
C SER A 56 11.33 -40.67 -5.46
N GLU A 57 10.03 -40.66 -5.16
CA GLU A 57 9.04 -39.79 -5.78
C GLU A 57 9.17 -38.36 -5.26
N VAL A 58 9.07 -37.38 -6.17
CA VAL A 58 8.93 -35.98 -5.81
C VAL A 58 7.46 -35.70 -5.59
N VAL A 59 7.10 -35.41 -4.35
CA VAL A 59 5.72 -35.05 -3.99
C VAL A 59 5.47 -33.58 -4.27
N GLU A 60 6.41 -32.71 -3.88
CA GLU A 60 6.30 -31.27 -4.10
C GLU A 60 7.66 -30.58 -4.06
N ILE A 61 7.74 -29.41 -4.72
CA ILE A 61 8.93 -28.56 -4.75
C ILE A 61 8.55 -27.17 -4.22
N LEU A 62 9.24 -26.74 -3.18
CA LEU A 62 9.07 -25.43 -2.56
C LEU A 62 10.26 -24.55 -2.88
N THR A 63 10.02 -23.26 -3.15
CA THR A 63 11.07 -22.26 -3.28
C THR A 63 10.89 -21.21 -2.20
N LEU A 64 11.82 -21.12 -1.26
CA LEU A 64 11.86 -20.11 -0.22
C LEU A 64 12.67 -18.91 -0.71
N GLU A 65 12.02 -17.75 -0.75
CA GLU A 65 12.71 -16.47 -0.96
C GLU A 65 13.44 -16.01 0.32
N SER A 66 12.99 -16.46 1.48
CA SER A 66 13.61 -16.11 2.76
C SER A 66 14.93 -16.84 2.97
N HIS A 67 15.87 -16.13 3.59
CA HIS A 67 17.12 -16.68 4.11
C HIS A 67 17.09 -16.92 5.63
N LEU A 68 15.99 -16.59 6.30
CA LEU A 68 15.87 -16.74 7.74
C LEU A 68 15.66 -18.21 8.13
N LYS A 69 16.27 -18.59 9.24
CA LYS A 69 16.24 -19.96 9.75
C LYS A 69 14.85 -20.35 10.25
N GLU A 70 14.11 -19.37 10.79
CA GLU A 70 12.79 -19.51 11.36
C GLU A 70 11.76 -19.90 10.30
N ASP A 71 11.87 -19.32 9.10
CA ASP A 71 10.97 -19.63 7.98
C ASP A 71 11.22 -21.03 7.41
N LEU A 72 12.49 -21.44 7.37
CA LEU A 72 12.84 -22.81 7.05
C LEU A 72 12.22 -23.76 8.08
N ILE A 73 12.40 -23.50 9.37
CA ILE A 73 11.80 -24.31 10.45
C ILE A 73 10.28 -24.39 10.31
N ALA A 74 9.62 -23.27 10.03
CA ALA A 74 8.16 -23.21 9.87
C ALA A 74 7.66 -24.08 8.69
N VAL A 75 8.44 -24.13 7.60
CA VAL A 75 8.17 -25.02 6.46
C VAL A 75 8.42 -26.48 6.83
N LEU A 76 9.54 -26.80 7.48
CA LEU A 76 9.87 -28.17 7.88
C LEU A 76 8.81 -28.76 8.82
N GLN A 77 8.28 -27.97 9.75
CA GLN A 77 7.23 -28.39 10.71
C GLN A 77 5.91 -28.81 10.05
N GLN A 78 5.69 -28.50 8.76
CA GLN A 78 4.48 -28.95 8.05
C GLN A 78 4.52 -30.42 7.67
N TYR A 79 5.72 -30.99 7.49
CA TYR A 79 5.90 -32.37 7.04
C TYR A 79 6.09 -33.28 8.25
N LYS A 80 5.00 -33.58 8.95
CA LYS A 80 5.02 -34.33 10.23
C LYS A 80 5.61 -35.73 10.10
N ASN A 81 5.50 -36.33 8.91
CA ASN A 81 6.00 -37.67 8.61
C ASN A 81 7.41 -37.67 8.03
N ALA A 82 8.00 -36.50 7.78
CA ALA A 82 9.38 -36.40 7.30
C ALA A 82 10.36 -36.70 8.44
N LEU A 83 11.03 -37.84 8.35
CA LEU A 83 11.96 -38.30 9.39
C LEU A 83 13.31 -37.58 9.32
N ASN A 84 13.69 -37.08 8.14
CA ASN A 84 15.00 -36.48 7.91
C ASN A 84 14.94 -35.31 6.92
N PHE A 85 15.84 -34.36 7.12
CA PHE A 85 16.14 -33.28 6.19
C PHE A 85 17.61 -33.37 5.78
N HIS A 86 17.87 -33.46 4.47
CA HIS A 86 19.22 -33.57 3.92
C HIS A 86 19.54 -32.36 3.04
N PHE A 87 20.77 -31.87 3.10
CA PHE A 87 21.25 -30.93 2.09
C PHE A 87 21.75 -31.69 0.87
N ALA A 88 21.25 -31.32 -0.30
CA ALA A 88 21.73 -31.82 -1.57
C ALA A 88 23.22 -31.44 -1.75
N PRO A 89 24.06 -32.36 -2.26
CA PRO A 89 25.44 -32.04 -2.62
C PRO A 89 25.52 -30.89 -3.62
N SER A 90 26.60 -30.11 -3.54
CA SER A 90 26.87 -29.05 -4.50
C SER A 90 26.86 -29.59 -5.94
N GLY A 91 26.12 -28.94 -6.82
CA GLY A 91 25.98 -29.32 -8.23
C GLY A 91 24.92 -30.41 -8.52
N LYS A 92 24.26 -30.98 -7.51
CA LYS A 92 23.12 -31.87 -7.74
C LYS A 92 21.97 -31.07 -8.36
N THR A 93 21.42 -31.57 -9.47
CA THR A 93 20.31 -30.91 -10.17
C THR A 93 19.01 -31.00 -9.38
N ILE A 94 18.26 -29.91 -9.37
CA ILE A 94 16.91 -29.85 -8.79
C ILE A 94 15.97 -30.58 -9.76
N PRO A 95 15.10 -31.48 -9.28
CA PRO A 95 14.09 -32.12 -10.13
C PRO A 95 13.20 -31.10 -10.86
N SER A 96 12.75 -31.43 -12.06
CA SER A 96 11.78 -30.63 -12.81
C SER A 96 10.38 -30.78 -12.21
N GLY A 97 9.64 -29.67 -12.09
CA GLY A 97 8.25 -29.67 -11.64
C GLY A 97 7.78 -28.27 -11.26
N ASP A 98 6.49 -28.14 -10.99
CA ASP A 98 5.90 -26.90 -10.51
C ASP A 98 6.44 -26.55 -9.13
N ARG A 99 6.77 -25.27 -8.93
CA ARG A 99 7.38 -24.77 -7.71
C ARG A 99 6.41 -23.89 -6.94
N ILE A 100 6.15 -24.26 -5.69
CA ILE A 100 5.36 -23.45 -4.76
C ILE A 100 6.28 -22.38 -4.17
N LEU A 101 6.02 -21.11 -4.51
CA LEU A 101 6.79 -19.98 -3.99
C LEU A 101 6.38 -19.64 -2.55
N ILE A 102 7.35 -19.71 -1.64
CA ILE A 102 7.25 -19.40 -0.23
C ILE A 102 7.99 -18.08 0.01
N SER A 103 7.25 -16.97 -0.04
CA SER A 103 7.80 -15.63 0.18
C SER A 103 7.63 -15.16 1.62
N THR A 104 8.62 -14.43 2.13
CA THR A 104 8.57 -13.69 3.41
C THR A 104 8.61 -12.20 3.20
N LYS A 105 8.13 -11.73 2.04
CA LYS A 105 7.57 -10.38 2.02
C LYS A 105 6.35 -10.39 2.94
N GLU A 106 6.57 -10.35 4.25
CA GLU A 106 5.70 -9.63 5.14
C GLU A 106 5.44 -8.32 4.42
N LYS A 107 4.18 -8.04 4.10
CA LYS A 107 3.79 -6.65 3.99
C LYS A 107 4.13 -6.10 5.38
N SER A 108 5.28 -5.46 5.52
CA SER A 108 5.65 -4.79 6.76
C SER A 108 5.00 -3.43 6.66
N ILE A 109 4.09 -3.13 7.59
CA ILE A 109 3.53 -1.78 7.65
C ILE A 109 4.55 -0.95 8.41
N LEU A 110 4.95 0.17 7.82
CA LEU A 110 5.90 1.07 8.44
C LEU A 110 5.27 1.72 9.67
N LYS A 111 6.02 1.70 10.77
CA LYS A 111 5.56 2.21 12.06
C LYS A 111 5.31 3.72 11.98
N VAL A 112 4.10 4.13 12.32
CA VAL A 112 3.71 5.54 12.43
C VAL A 112 4.30 6.13 13.71
N ILE A 113 4.86 7.35 13.64
CA ILE A 113 5.64 7.98 14.72
C ILE A 113 4.79 8.29 15.97
N ASN A 114 3.46 8.40 15.84
CA ASN A 114 2.51 8.50 16.96
C ASN A 114 1.20 7.80 16.61
N PRO A 115 1.08 6.49 16.87
CA PRO A 115 -0.17 5.79 16.60
C PRO A 115 -1.24 6.23 17.61
N PRO A 116 -2.51 6.47 17.19
CA PRO A 116 -3.63 6.56 18.11
C PRO A 116 -3.70 5.36 19.06
N THR A 117 -4.19 5.60 20.27
CA THR A 117 -4.49 4.56 21.25
C THR A 117 -5.77 3.82 20.88
N LEU A 118 -5.82 2.54 21.24
CA LEU A 118 -7.03 1.73 21.23
C LEU A 118 -7.55 1.61 22.65
N ASP A 119 -8.67 2.26 22.94
CA ASP A 119 -9.22 2.31 24.30
C ASP A 119 -10.25 1.19 24.56
N ARG A 120 -10.70 0.50 23.51
CA ARG A 120 -11.69 -0.59 23.56
C ARG A 120 -11.60 -1.50 22.33
N LEU A 121 -12.21 -2.69 22.40
CA LEU A 121 -12.38 -3.57 21.25
C LEU A 121 -13.34 -2.93 20.22
N LEU A 122 -12.95 -2.90 18.94
CA LEU A 122 -13.85 -2.48 17.86
C LEU A 122 -14.39 -3.69 17.10
N VAL A 123 -15.70 -3.75 16.93
CA VAL A 123 -16.42 -4.84 16.25
C VAL A 123 -17.58 -4.28 15.41
N LEU A 124 -18.19 -5.11 14.56
CA LEU A 124 -19.40 -4.74 13.82
C LEU A 124 -20.46 -4.08 14.74
N GLY A 125 -20.96 -2.91 14.34
CA GLY A 125 -21.91 -2.09 15.11
C GLY A 125 -21.25 -1.09 16.08
N THR A 126 -19.93 -1.13 16.24
CA THR A 126 -19.19 -0.12 17.02
C THR A 126 -19.23 1.23 16.31
N GLU A 127 -19.43 2.31 17.05
CA GLU A 127 -19.42 3.67 16.51
C GLU A 127 -18.47 4.58 17.31
N GLY A 128 -17.79 5.51 16.64
CA GLY A 128 -16.94 6.50 17.32
C GLY A 128 -15.77 7.03 16.50
N SER A 129 -14.99 7.91 17.11
CA SER A 129 -13.78 8.48 16.50
C SER A 129 -12.65 7.46 16.31
N ASP A 130 -12.60 6.43 17.14
CA ASP A 130 -11.71 5.27 17.00
C ASP A 130 -12.03 4.47 15.73
N VAL A 131 -13.31 4.26 15.43
CA VAL A 131 -13.78 3.66 14.18
C VAL A 131 -13.43 4.52 12.97
N LYS A 132 -13.51 5.86 13.07
CA LYS A 132 -13.05 6.74 11.98
C LYS A 132 -11.57 6.53 11.68
N LYS A 133 -10.72 6.49 12.72
CA LYS A 133 -9.28 6.22 12.58
C LYS A 133 -9.02 4.84 11.96
N LEU A 134 -9.80 3.83 12.35
CA LEU A 134 -9.75 2.49 11.74
C LEU A 134 -10.05 2.54 10.25
N GLN A 135 -11.19 3.13 9.87
CA GLN A 135 -11.63 3.24 8.49
C GLN A 135 -10.62 4.03 7.65
N GLU A 136 -10.15 5.17 8.16
CA GLU A 136 -9.09 5.98 7.53
C GLU A 136 -7.85 5.15 7.26
N ARG A 137 -7.36 4.43 8.28
CA ARG A 137 -6.11 3.69 8.14
C ARG A 137 -6.25 2.47 7.22
N LEU A 138 -7.36 1.74 7.30
CA LEU A 138 -7.65 0.64 6.37
C LEU A 138 -7.70 1.15 4.93
N ASN A 139 -8.40 2.26 4.71
CA ASN A 139 -8.49 2.92 3.42
C ASN A 139 -7.12 3.40 2.90
N ASP A 140 -6.30 3.97 3.78
CA ASP A 140 -4.93 4.41 3.51
C ASP A 140 -4.01 3.22 3.15
N LEU A 141 -4.21 2.05 3.79
CA LEU A 141 -3.52 0.80 3.47
C LEU A 141 -4.11 0.08 2.25
N GLY A 142 -5.21 0.60 1.72
CA GLY A 142 -5.85 0.16 0.50
C GLY A 142 -6.97 -0.86 0.64
N TYR A 143 -7.42 -1.16 1.86
CA TYR A 143 -8.61 -1.97 2.16
C TYR A 143 -9.85 -1.07 2.11
N ASP A 144 -10.87 -1.42 1.31
CA ASP A 144 -12.09 -0.60 1.17
C ASP A 144 -12.98 -0.74 2.40
N ALA A 145 -12.75 0.11 3.40
CA ALA A 145 -13.57 0.18 4.61
C ALA A 145 -14.86 1.00 4.40
N GLY A 146 -15.09 1.52 3.19
CA GLY A 146 -16.20 2.42 2.88
C GLY A 146 -15.94 3.89 3.23
N GLU A 147 -17.04 4.64 3.41
CA GLU A 147 -16.95 6.03 3.85
C GLU A 147 -16.43 6.09 5.30
N VAL A 148 -15.65 7.13 5.61
CA VAL A 148 -15.18 7.39 6.98
C VAL A 148 -16.28 8.09 7.78
N ASP A 149 -17.32 7.34 8.10
CA ASP A 149 -18.49 7.80 8.86
C ASP A 149 -18.36 7.58 10.37
N GLY A 150 -17.43 6.70 10.79
CA GLY A 150 -17.26 6.31 12.18
C GLY A 150 -18.21 5.21 12.62
N ILE A 151 -18.86 4.52 11.69
CA ILE A 151 -19.76 3.39 11.94
C ILE A 151 -19.09 2.12 11.42
N PHE A 152 -18.83 1.16 12.31
CA PHE A 152 -18.23 -0.11 11.95
C PHE A 152 -19.31 -0.99 11.31
N GLY A 153 -19.60 -0.72 10.03
CA GLY A 153 -20.57 -1.44 9.24
C GLY A 153 -19.97 -2.63 8.48
N LYS A 154 -20.77 -3.23 7.60
CA LYS A 154 -20.36 -4.42 6.82
C LYS A 154 -19.10 -4.19 5.98
N LYS A 155 -18.94 -3.01 5.37
CA LYS A 155 -17.73 -2.69 4.58
C LYS A 155 -16.48 -2.64 5.45
N THR A 156 -16.55 -2.00 6.62
CA THR A 156 -15.46 -1.95 7.57
C THR A 156 -15.13 -3.35 8.10
N ASP A 157 -16.13 -4.18 8.37
CA ASP A 157 -15.93 -5.60 8.74
C ASP A 157 -15.20 -6.39 7.65
N THR A 158 -15.62 -6.27 6.40
CA THR A 158 -14.92 -6.90 5.27
C THR A 158 -13.48 -6.40 5.16
N ALA A 159 -13.25 -5.09 5.23
CA ALA A 159 -11.90 -4.52 5.17
C ALA A 159 -11.00 -4.97 6.32
N VAL A 160 -11.53 -5.09 7.54
CA VAL A 160 -10.79 -5.63 8.70
C VAL A 160 -10.44 -7.09 8.47
N LYS A 161 -11.37 -7.90 7.97
CA LYS A 161 -11.12 -9.32 7.68
C LYS A 161 -10.09 -9.50 6.57
N ASP A 162 -10.18 -8.72 5.50
CA ASP A 162 -9.20 -8.73 4.42
C ASP A 162 -7.81 -8.32 4.94
N PHE A 163 -7.77 -7.29 5.79
CA PHE A 163 -6.55 -6.88 6.48
C PHE A 163 -6.01 -8.03 7.33
N GLN A 164 -6.82 -8.60 8.21
CA GLN A 164 -6.40 -9.68 9.09
C GLN A 164 -5.94 -10.92 8.31
N ALA A 165 -6.63 -11.27 7.22
CA ALA A 165 -6.24 -12.36 6.33
C ALA A 165 -4.87 -12.12 5.71
N ASP A 166 -4.58 -10.88 5.28
CA ASP A 166 -3.31 -10.49 4.67
C ASP A 166 -2.12 -10.56 5.64
N TYR A 167 -2.31 -10.21 6.93
CA TYR A 167 -1.20 -10.10 7.89
C TYR A 167 -1.13 -11.23 8.93
N PHE A 168 -2.25 -11.84 9.28
CA PHE A 168 -2.36 -12.90 10.30
C PHE A 168 -2.84 -14.24 9.71
N GLY A 169 -3.50 -14.23 8.55
CA GLY A 169 -4.03 -15.42 7.85
C GLY A 169 -5.56 -15.53 7.97
N GLU A 170 -6.19 -16.23 7.02
CA GLU A 170 -7.66 -16.30 6.91
C GLU A 170 -8.36 -16.88 8.16
N ALA A 171 -7.70 -17.77 8.91
CA ALA A 171 -8.26 -18.34 10.14
C ALA A 171 -8.38 -17.32 11.28
N GLU A 172 -7.56 -16.27 11.25
CA GLU A 172 -7.51 -15.20 12.25
C GLU A 172 -8.34 -13.97 11.84
N ALA A 173 -9.00 -14.03 10.67
CA ALA A 173 -9.81 -12.94 10.11
C ALA A 173 -11.22 -12.90 10.74
N ASP A 174 -11.28 -12.61 12.03
CA ASP A 174 -12.51 -12.64 12.83
C ASP A 174 -13.33 -11.34 12.78
N GLY A 175 -12.81 -10.27 12.16
CA GLY A 175 -13.46 -8.97 12.07
C GLY A 175 -13.40 -8.12 13.35
N LYS A 176 -12.65 -8.57 14.37
CA LYS A 176 -12.52 -7.87 15.65
C LYS A 176 -11.17 -7.17 15.75
N VAL A 177 -11.20 -5.88 16.02
CA VAL A 177 -9.98 -5.07 16.13
C VAL A 177 -9.57 -4.92 17.59
N GLY A 178 -8.74 -5.86 18.03
CA GLY A 178 -8.06 -5.82 19.32
C GLY A 178 -6.64 -5.21 19.23
N PRO A 179 -5.88 -5.19 20.34
CA PRO A 179 -4.56 -4.56 20.40
C PRO A 179 -3.56 -5.07 19.35
N ILE A 180 -3.59 -6.36 19.02
CA ILE A 180 -2.69 -6.97 18.01
C ILE A 180 -2.98 -6.42 16.61
N THR A 181 -4.26 -6.46 16.20
CA THR A 181 -4.71 -5.92 14.91
C THR A 181 -4.40 -4.43 14.83
N TRP A 182 -4.73 -3.68 15.89
CA TRP A 182 -4.48 -2.24 15.97
C TRP A 182 -2.99 -1.88 15.91
N GLN A 183 -2.13 -2.60 16.63
CA GLN A 183 -0.69 -2.38 16.55
C GLN A 183 -0.19 -2.61 15.12
N LYS A 184 -0.60 -3.72 14.49
CA LYS A 184 -0.14 -4.06 13.14
C LYS A 184 -0.54 -3.00 12.12
N LEU A 185 -1.76 -2.46 12.18
CA LEU A 185 -2.21 -1.53 11.12
C LEU A 185 -1.59 -0.13 11.20
N TRP A 186 -0.84 0.10 12.28
CA TRP A 186 0.00 1.26 12.52
C TRP A 186 1.50 0.98 12.41
N GLY A 187 1.84 -0.26 12.08
CA GLY A 187 3.18 -0.70 11.72
C GLY A 187 4.04 -1.17 12.88
N ASP A 188 4.76 -2.25 12.61
CA ASP A 188 5.72 -2.91 13.47
C ASP A 188 7.14 -2.86 12.90
N ALA A 189 7.26 -2.64 11.59
CA ALA A 189 8.53 -2.36 10.96
C ALA A 189 9.06 -1.02 11.47
N THR A 190 10.24 -1.06 12.08
CA THR A 190 11.02 0.16 12.30
C THR A 190 11.14 0.85 10.95
N PRO A 191 10.63 2.09 10.79
CA PRO A 191 11.05 2.88 9.65
C PRO A 191 12.57 2.83 9.67
N THR A 192 13.19 2.48 8.54
CA THR A 192 14.61 2.76 8.38
C THR A 192 14.77 4.19 8.86
N PRO A 193 15.63 4.47 9.87
CA PRO A 193 15.82 5.83 10.31
C PRO A 193 16.01 6.62 9.03
N PRO A 194 15.20 7.67 8.75
CA PRO A 194 15.50 8.47 7.59
C PRO A 194 16.99 8.77 7.71
N PRO A 195 17.82 8.50 6.68
CA PRO A 195 19.15 9.08 6.68
C PRO A 195 18.89 10.54 7.07
N PRO A 196 19.58 11.05 8.11
CA PRO A 196 19.24 12.32 8.75
C PRO A 196 18.82 13.27 7.65
N THR A 197 17.63 13.89 7.78
CA THR A 197 17.02 14.79 6.80
C THR A 197 17.97 15.95 6.61
N THR A 198 19.04 15.66 5.90
CA THR A 198 20.09 16.57 5.57
C THR A 198 19.49 17.20 4.35
N PRO A 199 19.12 18.49 4.42
CA PRO A 199 18.79 19.24 3.22
C PRO A 199 19.78 18.80 2.15
N VAL A 200 19.32 18.25 1.02
CA VAL A 200 20.24 18.02 -0.10
C VAL A 200 20.60 19.43 -0.56
N PRO A 201 21.80 19.94 -0.24
CA PRO A 201 22.10 21.34 -0.47
C PRO A 201 22.07 21.57 -1.98
N GLY A 202 21.40 22.64 -2.42
CA GLY A 202 21.31 22.99 -3.83
C GLY A 202 20.17 22.33 -4.63
N LYS A 203 19.23 21.62 -3.98
CA LYS A 203 18.01 21.14 -4.67
C LYS A 203 16.75 21.89 -4.23
N ASN A 204 15.95 22.26 -5.23
CA ASN A 204 14.60 22.81 -5.05
C ASN A 204 13.59 21.71 -5.36
N TYR A 205 12.59 21.56 -4.50
CA TYR A 205 11.56 20.53 -4.65
C TYR A 205 10.26 20.93 -3.96
N LEU A 206 9.18 20.24 -4.31
CA LEU A 206 7.91 20.31 -3.61
C LEU A 206 7.71 19.08 -2.73
N ARG A 207 7.01 19.24 -1.61
CA ARG A 207 6.53 18.13 -0.78
C ARG A 207 5.05 18.28 -0.51
N LEU A 208 4.27 17.25 -0.82
CA LEU A 208 2.83 17.21 -0.56
C LEU A 208 2.54 16.25 0.59
N THR A 209 1.85 16.73 1.62
CA THR A 209 1.50 15.93 2.81
C THR A 209 0.02 16.05 3.17
N LYS A 210 -0.50 15.00 3.82
CA LYS A 210 -1.88 14.96 4.34
C LYS A 210 -1.95 15.64 5.71
N THR A 211 -2.93 16.50 5.93
CA THR A 211 -3.25 17.02 7.28
C THR A 211 -4.42 16.26 7.89
N GLY A 212 -4.61 16.39 9.21
CA GLY A 212 -5.79 15.85 9.91
C GLY A 212 -7.07 16.69 9.74
N ARG A 213 -7.02 17.81 9.02
CA ARG A 213 -8.18 18.70 8.83
C ARG A 213 -8.95 18.33 7.56
N LYS A 214 -10.27 18.49 7.62
CA LYS A 214 -11.15 18.50 6.45
C LYS A 214 -11.71 19.91 6.25
N ASP A 215 -11.89 20.30 5.01
CA ASP A 215 -12.58 21.54 4.68
C ASP A 215 -14.11 21.37 4.69
N ARG A 216 -14.83 22.45 4.39
CA ARG A 216 -16.30 22.51 4.41
C ARG A 216 -17.00 21.52 3.48
N TYR A 217 -16.29 20.97 2.49
CA TYR A 217 -16.83 19.99 1.55
C TYR A 217 -16.48 18.55 1.93
N GLY A 218 -15.73 18.36 3.02
CA GLY A 218 -15.29 17.04 3.48
C GLY A 218 -14.02 16.53 2.83
N CYS A 219 -13.35 17.34 1.98
CA CYS A 219 -12.01 17.00 1.50
C CYS A 219 -11.00 17.19 2.62
N TYR A 220 -10.07 16.25 2.79
CA TYR A 220 -8.83 16.50 3.51
C TYR A 220 -8.10 17.70 2.93
N VAL A 221 -7.72 18.61 3.80
CA VAL A 221 -6.79 19.69 3.50
C VAL A 221 -5.39 19.08 3.45
N LEU A 222 -4.69 19.30 2.34
CA LEU A 222 -3.33 18.86 2.11
C LEU A 222 -2.40 20.07 2.15
N LYS A 223 -1.13 19.85 2.46
CA LYS A 223 -0.11 20.90 2.49
C LYS A 223 0.90 20.66 1.40
N LEU A 224 0.98 21.58 0.44
CA LEU A 224 2.02 21.62 -0.58
C LEU A 224 3.11 22.58 -0.13
N GLU A 225 4.26 22.03 0.23
CA GLU A 225 5.40 22.75 0.81
C GLU A 225 6.50 22.95 -0.24
N CYS A 226 7.07 24.15 -0.24
CA CYS A 226 8.11 24.59 -1.14
C CYS A 226 9.46 24.59 -0.42
N PHE A 227 10.41 23.81 -0.96
CA PHE A 227 11.77 23.71 -0.44
C PHE A 227 12.75 24.33 -1.43
N LYS A 228 13.59 25.24 -0.94
CA LYS A 228 14.69 25.84 -1.70
C LYS A 228 16.01 25.51 -1.01
N ASP A 229 16.96 24.97 -1.77
CA ASP A 229 18.24 24.47 -1.25
C ASP A 229 18.05 23.49 -0.09
N GLY A 230 17.02 22.64 -0.20
CA GLY A 230 16.62 21.67 0.82
C GLY A 230 16.01 22.27 2.10
N GLN A 231 15.79 23.59 2.18
CA GLN A 231 15.15 24.25 3.31
C GLN A 231 13.71 24.63 2.99
N PHE A 232 12.80 24.39 3.95
CA PHE A 232 11.42 24.88 3.85
C PHE A 232 11.41 26.41 3.70
N LYS A 233 10.68 26.92 2.70
CA LYS A 233 10.51 28.35 2.46
C LYS A 233 9.07 28.81 2.60
N ASP A 234 8.14 28.03 2.07
CA ASP A 234 6.73 28.40 2.04
C ASP A 234 5.86 27.15 1.91
N GLY A 235 4.55 27.30 2.09
CA GLY A 235 3.59 26.26 1.78
C GLY A 235 2.18 26.80 1.61
N ILE A 236 1.40 26.09 0.81
CA ILE A 236 0.00 26.43 0.54
C ILE A 236 -0.91 25.24 0.85
N GLU A 237 -2.17 25.54 1.13
CA GLU A 237 -3.20 24.51 1.31
C GLU A 237 -3.80 24.14 -0.04
N VAL A 238 -3.93 22.84 -0.28
CA VAL A 238 -4.46 22.27 -1.52
C VAL A 238 -5.36 21.08 -1.21
N CYS A 239 -6.08 20.59 -2.20
CA CYS A 239 -6.77 19.31 -2.13
C CYS A 239 -6.31 18.36 -3.24
N SER A 240 -6.61 17.08 -3.07
CA SER A 240 -6.54 16.09 -4.14
C SER A 240 -7.61 15.04 -3.92
N GLY A 241 -8.20 14.55 -5.01
CA GLY A 241 -9.32 13.63 -4.99
C GLY A 241 -10.65 14.27 -4.59
N GLN A 242 -11.74 13.54 -4.82
CA GLN A 242 -13.10 13.96 -4.44
C GLN A 242 -13.38 13.66 -2.96
N PRO A 243 -14.24 14.44 -2.26
CA PRO A 243 -14.46 14.30 -0.82
C PRO A 243 -14.71 12.88 -0.31
N LYS A 244 -15.47 12.08 -1.07
CA LYS A 244 -15.84 10.68 -0.74
C LYS A 244 -14.91 9.63 -1.36
N LYS A 245 -13.84 10.06 -2.03
CA LYS A 245 -12.89 9.22 -2.76
C LYS A 245 -11.47 9.41 -2.29
N GLN A 246 -11.24 10.06 -1.15
CA GLN A 246 -9.89 10.28 -0.61
C GLN A 246 -9.29 9.04 0.07
N PHE A 247 -9.11 7.98 -0.70
CA PHE A 247 -8.30 6.82 -0.34
C PHE A 247 -6.86 7.10 -0.77
N PHE A 248 -5.97 7.33 0.20
CA PHE A 248 -4.56 7.61 -0.07
C PHE A 248 -3.84 6.28 -0.26
N ARG A 249 -3.10 6.11 -1.36
CA ARG A 249 -2.52 4.82 -1.72
C ARG A 249 -1.08 4.96 -2.19
N ILE A 250 -0.32 3.89 -2.08
CA ILE A 250 0.99 3.77 -2.76
C ILE A 250 0.79 3.54 -4.27
N GLY A 251 1.82 3.85 -5.07
CA GLY A 251 1.77 3.74 -6.55
C GLY A 251 1.17 2.44 -7.07
N THR A 252 1.68 1.30 -6.60
CA THR A 252 1.26 -0.04 -7.06
C THR A 252 -0.17 -0.43 -6.68
N LYS A 253 -0.80 0.29 -5.74
CA LYS A 253 -2.17 0.03 -5.27
C LYS A 253 -3.17 1.08 -5.78
N SER A 254 -2.68 2.15 -6.40
CA SER A 254 -3.54 3.19 -6.95
C SER A 254 -4.37 2.70 -8.14
N ILE A 255 -5.59 3.21 -8.23
CA ILE A 255 -6.59 2.76 -9.21
C ILE A 255 -6.83 3.88 -10.23
N ALA A 256 -6.69 3.57 -11.53
CA ALA A 256 -6.98 4.51 -12.60
C ALA A 256 -8.47 4.90 -12.59
N GLY A 257 -8.76 6.19 -12.79
CA GLY A 257 -10.15 6.70 -12.84
C GLY A 257 -10.90 6.70 -11.51
N SER A 258 -10.25 6.38 -10.38
CA SER A 258 -10.95 6.29 -9.07
C SER A 258 -11.34 7.64 -8.46
N ALA A 259 -10.86 8.75 -9.03
CA ALA A 259 -10.93 10.09 -8.44
C ALA A 259 -10.30 10.18 -7.04
N GLU A 260 -9.46 9.20 -6.67
CA GLU A 260 -8.61 9.24 -5.49
C GLU A 260 -7.47 10.25 -5.68
N PRO A 261 -6.88 10.74 -4.57
CA PRO A 261 -5.62 11.46 -4.59
C PRO A 261 -4.55 10.73 -5.40
N LEU A 262 -3.63 11.50 -5.99
CA LEU A 262 -2.42 10.94 -6.57
C LEU A 262 -1.67 10.05 -5.55
N PRO A 263 -1.09 8.92 -5.98
CA PRO A 263 -0.40 8.03 -5.07
C PRO A 263 0.85 8.61 -4.43
N GLU A 264 1.18 8.07 -3.27
CA GLU A 264 2.45 8.30 -2.59
C GLU A 264 3.63 7.93 -3.51
N GLY A 265 4.65 8.77 -3.54
CA GLY A 265 5.84 8.56 -4.33
C GLY A 265 6.52 9.85 -4.79
N LYS A 266 7.54 9.68 -5.60
CA LYS A 266 8.25 10.74 -6.32
C LYS A 266 7.59 10.98 -7.66
N TRP A 267 7.34 12.24 -7.96
CA TRP A 267 6.79 12.74 -9.21
C TRP A 267 7.74 13.75 -9.84
N PHE A 268 7.79 13.75 -11.17
CA PHE A 268 8.50 14.76 -11.95
C PHE A 268 7.57 15.93 -12.27
N ILE A 269 8.08 17.14 -12.08
CA ILE A 269 7.35 18.39 -12.36
C ILE A 269 7.74 18.89 -13.76
N HIS A 270 6.76 18.93 -14.66
CA HIS A 270 6.93 19.47 -16.00
C HIS A 270 6.82 21.00 -16.02
N ASP A 271 7.06 21.57 -17.19
CA ASP A 271 6.95 23.02 -17.40
C ASP A 271 5.54 23.55 -17.18
N ILE A 272 5.46 24.82 -16.81
CA ILE A 272 4.19 25.53 -16.62
C ILE A 272 3.57 25.81 -17.99
N LEU A 273 2.36 25.30 -18.19
CA LEU A 273 1.59 25.47 -19.43
C LEU A 273 0.52 26.53 -19.24
N TRP A 274 0.44 27.48 -20.18
CA TRP A 274 -0.53 28.57 -20.19
C TRP A 274 -1.49 28.43 -21.36
N ALA A 275 -2.80 28.45 -21.11
CA ALA A 275 -3.81 28.43 -22.17
C ALA A 275 -4.01 29.81 -22.82
N GLY A 276 -3.82 30.89 -22.06
CA GLY A 276 -4.10 32.27 -22.47
C GLY A 276 -2.89 33.19 -22.61
N GLY A 277 -1.68 32.63 -22.60
CA GLY A 277 -0.41 33.38 -22.50
C GLY A 277 0.07 33.55 -21.05
N MET A 278 1.36 33.84 -20.91
CA MET A 278 2.03 33.94 -19.61
C MET A 278 1.37 34.98 -18.69
N ASP A 279 1.19 34.63 -17.42
CA ASP A 279 0.58 35.47 -16.37
C ASP A 279 -0.87 35.91 -16.63
N ASN A 280 -1.55 35.32 -17.61
CA ASN A 280 -2.96 35.57 -17.91
C ASN A 280 -3.92 34.63 -17.15
N TYR A 281 -4.05 34.86 -15.84
CA TYR A 281 -4.89 34.03 -14.96
C TYR A 281 -6.41 34.25 -15.10
N ASP A 282 -6.84 35.17 -15.96
CA ASP A 282 -8.25 35.44 -16.30
C ASP A 282 -8.57 35.12 -17.77
N GLY A 283 -7.59 34.56 -18.48
CA GLY A 283 -7.66 34.31 -19.92
C GLY A 283 -8.33 32.99 -20.29
N LYS A 284 -7.97 32.49 -21.47
CA LYS A 284 -8.41 31.17 -21.94
C LYS A 284 -8.02 30.09 -20.94
N ILE A 285 -8.86 29.06 -20.83
CA ILE A 285 -8.65 27.91 -19.97
C ILE A 285 -8.35 26.66 -20.80
N HIS A 286 -7.58 25.72 -20.24
CA HIS A 286 -7.33 24.42 -20.86
C HIS A 286 -8.62 23.59 -20.91
N ALA A 287 -9.31 23.49 -19.77
CA ALA A 287 -10.58 22.78 -19.65
C ALA A 287 -11.35 23.28 -18.42
N SER A 288 -12.63 22.94 -18.38
CA SER A 288 -13.46 23.14 -17.19
C SER A 288 -12.95 22.24 -16.06
N GLY A 289 -12.25 22.85 -15.11
CA GLY A 289 -11.66 22.19 -13.93
C GLY A 289 -10.19 22.53 -13.74
N ILE A 290 -9.46 22.74 -14.84
CA ILE A 290 -8.01 22.96 -14.86
C ILE A 290 -7.70 24.47 -14.83
N GLY A 291 -8.50 25.28 -15.52
CA GLY A 291 -8.31 26.72 -15.57
C GLY A 291 -7.19 27.13 -16.56
N PRO A 292 -6.61 28.34 -16.38
CA PRO A 292 -5.76 28.99 -17.39
C PRO A 292 -4.30 28.52 -17.38
N VAL A 293 -3.88 27.81 -16.33
CA VAL A 293 -2.52 27.34 -16.13
C VAL A 293 -2.58 25.92 -15.63
N THR A 294 -1.67 25.06 -16.08
CA THR A 294 -1.50 23.71 -15.55
C THR A 294 -0.02 23.35 -15.49
N ILE A 295 0.34 22.48 -14.55
CA ILE A 295 1.69 21.95 -14.37
C ILE A 295 1.60 20.42 -14.37
N PRO A 296 1.90 19.75 -15.50
CA PRO A 296 1.80 18.30 -15.58
C PRO A 296 2.78 17.58 -14.65
N LEU A 297 2.37 16.41 -14.16
CA LEU A 297 3.15 15.57 -13.25
C LEU A 297 3.24 14.14 -13.77
N ASP A 298 4.45 13.57 -13.76
CA ASP A 298 4.66 12.15 -14.07
C ASP A 298 5.18 11.37 -12.86
N TYR A 299 4.58 10.21 -12.61
CA TYR A 299 5.03 9.35 -11.52
C TYR A 299 6.34 8.67 -11.87
N ILE A 300 7.32 8.76 -10.95
CA ILE A 300 8.65 8.20 -11.14
C ILE A 300 8.84 6.91 -10.34
N ALA A 301 8.54 6.94 -9.04
CA ALA A 301 8.89 5.84 -8.12
C ALA A 301 8.13 5.96 -6.79
N PRO A 302 8.03 4.88 -5.98
CA PRO A 302 8.51 3.53 -6.26
C PRO A 302 7.57 2.71 -7.14
N GLY A 303 8.14 1.77 -7.89
CA GLY A 303 7.36 0.88 -8.76
C GLY A 303 6.66 1.65 -9.88
N LYS A 304 5.43 1.26 -10.19
CA LYS A 304 4.62 1.88 -11.24
C LYS A 304 3.21 2.15 -10.72
N THR A 305 2.57 3.15 -11.29
CA THR A 305 1.15 3.45 -11.08
C THR A 305 0.40 3.34 -12.41
N ARG A 306 -0.91 3.10 -12.33
CA ARG A 306 -1.83 3.24 -13.48
C ARG A 306 -2.42 4.65 -13.59
N ARG A 307 -2.06 5.56 -12.67
CA ARG A 307 -2.48 6.97 -12.70
C ARG A 307 -1.65 7.73 -13.72
N SER A 308 -2.31 8.54 -14.52
CA SER A 308 -1.72 9.43 -15.51
C SER A 308 -2.59 10.69 -15.61
N ALA A 309 -2.14 11.67 -16.41
CA ALA A 309 -2.83 12.96 -16.57
C ALA A 309 -3.10 13.64 -15.21
N ILE A 310 -2.11 13.56 -14.31
CA ILE A 310 -2.13 14.23 -13.02
C ILE A 310 -1.39 15.54 -13.17
N GLU A 311 -1.97 16.62 -12.67
CA GLU A 311 -1.42 17.96 -12.83
C GLU A 311 -1.59 18.77 -11.54
N ILE A 312 -0.87 19.88 -11.42
CA ILE A 312 -1.18 20.95 -10.46
C ILE A 312 -1.96 22.03 -11.20
N HIS A 313 -3.12 22.38 -10.66
CA HIS A 313 -3.95 23.43 -11.24
C HIS A 313 -4.81 24.10 -10.17
N ILE A 314 -5.48 25.20 -10.54
CA ILE A 314 -6.44 25.86 -9.65
C ILE A 314 -7.74 25.05 -9.57
N ASP A 315 -8.27 24.86 -8.36
CA ASP A 315 -9.56 24.20 -8.13
C ASP A 315 -10.71 25.20 -8.31
N TRP A 316 -10.81 25.76 -9.52
CA TRP A 316 -11.66 26.92 -9.82
C TRP A 316 -13.17 26.64 -9.75
N ASN A 317 -13.57 25.37 -9.84
CA ASN A 317 -14.97 24.93 -9.83
C ASN A 317 -15.38 24.29 -8.50
N ARG A 318 -14.54 24.42 -7.46
CA ARG A 318 -14.74 23.83 -6.14
C ARG A 318 -16.13 24.02 -5.55
N GLU A 319 -16.76 25.17 -5.81
CA GLU A 319 -18.11 25.46 -5.31
C GLU A 319 -19.19 24.52 -5.87
N LYS A 320 -19.03 24.09 -7.12
CA LYS A 320 -19.96 23.18 -7.80
C LYS A 320 -19.48 21.72 -7.75
N PHE A 321 -18.18 21.51 -7.85
CA PHE A 321 -17.54 20.20 -7.91
C PHE A 321 -16.31 20.19 -7.01
N PRO A 322 -16.47 20.03 -5.69
CA PRO A 322 -15.35 20.12 -4.76
C PRO A 322 -14.36 18.97 -4.94
N GLY A 323 -13.07 19.30 -4.90
CA GLY A 323 -11.99 18.34 -5.05
C GLY A 323 -11.58 18.13 -6.51
N THR A 324 -10.67 17.18 -6.74
CA THR A 324 -10.13 16.90 -8.07
C THR A 324 -10.33 15.44 -8.44
N VAL A 325 -10.03 15.08 -9.70
CA VAL A 325 -9.93 13.67 -10.12
C VAL A 325 -8.51 13.14 -9.88
N GLY A 326 -7.91 13.54 -8.74
CA GLY A 326 -6.58 13.15 -8.30
C GLY A 326 -5.45 14.14 -8.60
N CYS A 327 -5.71 15.19 -9.38
CA CYS A 327 -4.81 16.33 -9.51
C CYS A 327 -4.58 17.05 -8.17
N ILE A 328 -3.56 17.90 -8.11
CA ILE A 328 -3.37 18.81 -6.98
C ILE A 328 -4.15 20.09 -7.30
N GLY A 329 -5.24 20.31 -6.57
CA GLY A 329 -6.12 21.47 -6.71
C GLY A 329 -5.76 22.57 -5.72
N VAL A 330 -5.31 23.73 -6.23
CA VAL A 330 -5.02 24.92 -5.43
C VAL A 330 -6.28 25.71 -5.17
N TYR A 331 -6.57 26.05 -3.91
CA TYR A 331 -7.86 26.63 -3.53
C TYR A 331 -8.08 28.06 -4.00
N THR A 332 -7.04 28.90 -3.91
CA THR A 332 -7.19 30.34 -4.17
C THR A 332 -6.30 30.78 -5.33
N LYS A 333 -6.77 31.75 -6.09
CA LYS A 333 -5.97 32.37 -7.15
C LYS A 333 -4.72 33.07 -6.60
N ALA A 334 -4.77 33.57 -5.37
CA ALA A 334 -3.63 34.20 -4.72
C ALA A 334 -2.51 33.18 -4.44
N ASP A 335 -2.85 32.04 -3.85
CA ASP A 335 -1.90 30.96 -3.61
C ASP A 335 -1.42 30.33 -4.92
N TYR A 336 -2.30 30.27 -5.93
CA TYR A 336 -1.91 29.77 -7.23
C TYR A 336 -0.85 30.65 -7.91
N LYS A 337 -1.03 31.96 -7.86
CA LYS A 337 -0.03 32.94 -8.33
C LYS A 337 1.29 32.83 -7.57
N ARG A 338 1.23 32.68 -6.23
CA ARG A 338 2.42 32.47 -5.40
C ARG A 338 3.17 31.21 -5.80
N LEU A 339 2.47 30.09 -5.97
CA LEU A 339 3.08 28.83 -6.38
C LEU A 339 3.72 28.94 -7.76
N VAL A 340 3.01 29.46 -8.76
CA VAL A 340 3.52 29.61 -10.13
C VAL A 340 4.75 30.51 -10.17
N SER A 341 4.76 31.60 -9.39
CA SER A 341 5.93 32.48 -9.27
C SER A 341 7.11 31.72 -8.66
N TRP A 342 6.88 30.99 -7.57
CA TRP A 342 7.94 30.21 -6.92
C TRP A 342 8.49 29.10 -7.83
N LEU A 343 7.64 28.38 -8.57
CA LEU A 343 8.03 27.36 -9.53
C LEU A 343 8.93 27.94 -10.64
N ARG A 344 8.60 29.12 -11.17
CA ARG A 344 9.44 29.81 -12.16
C ARG A 344 10.79 30.22 -11.60
N ASP A 345 10.81 30.72 -10.37
CA ASP A 345 12.02 31.25 -9.75
C ASP A 345 13.00 30.16 -9.31
N THR A 346 12.49 28.96 -9.04
CA THR A 346 13.29 27.87 -8.44
C THR A 346 13.43 26.64 -9.34
N ASP A 347 12.67 26.57 -10.43
CA ASP A 347 12.63 25.46 -11.40
C ASP A 347 12.74 24.04 -10.76
N PRO A 348 11.91 23.73 -9.75
CA PRO A 348 11.97 22.44 -9.09
C PRO A 348 11.44 21.37 -10.03
N ARG A 349 12.16 20.25 -10.14
CA ARG A 349 11.75 19.11 -10.99
C ARG A 349 11.25 17.90 -10.22
N ASP A 350 11.34 17.96 -8.89
CA ASP A 350 10.95 16.88 -8.01
C ASP A 350 9.77 17.31 -7.11
N LEU A 351 8.73 16.48 -7.10
CA LEU A 351 7.62 16.53 -6.15
C LEU A 351 7.59 15.22 -5.34
N PHE A 352 7.63 15.33 -4.02
CA PHE A 352 7.51 14.20 -3.10
C PHE A 352 6.13 14.18 -2.47
N VAL A 353 5.33 13.19 -2.82
CA VAL A 353 4.01 12.96 -2.25
C VAL A 353 4.15 11.98 -1.11
N ASP A 354 3.93 12.44 0.11
CA ASP A 354 4.10 11.65 1.34
C ASP A 354 2.80 11.60 2.14
N TRP A 355 2.17 10.43 2.13
CA TRP A 355 0.93 10.16 2.84
C TRP A 355 1.17 9.47 4.19
N GLY A 356 2.43 9.25 4.58
CA GLY A 356 2.77 8.46 5.76
C GLY A 356 2.51 6.97 5.58
N LEU A 357 2.51 6.49 4.33
CA LEU A 357 2.50 5.05 3.98
C LEU A 357 3.93 4.50 3.89
N GLY A 358 4.92 5.41 3.84
CA GLY A 358 6.35 5.17 4.03
C GLY A 358 7.07 4.57 2.82
N THR A 359 6.45 4.63 1.66
CA THR A 359 7.06 4.31 0.37
C THR A 359 7.59 5.55 -0.37
N CYS A 360 7.32 6.75 0.15
CA CYS A 360 7.82 7.98 -0.45
C CYS A 360 9.37 8.03 -0.45
N PRO A 361 10.02 8.20 -1.62
CA PRO A 361 11.46 8.43 -1.66
C PRO A 361 11.84 9.73 -0.95
N GLN A 362 13.08 9.83 -0.46
CA GLN A 362 13.59 11.08 0.10
C GLN A 362 14.04 12.05 -1.01
N PRO A 363 14.00 13.38 -0.75
CA PRO A 363 14.51 14.43 -1.65
C PRO A 363 15.96 14.30 -2.12
#